data_AF-A0A7S3AW47-F1
#
_entry.id   AF-A0A7S3AW47-F1
#
_cell.length_a   1.000
_cell.length_b   1.000
_cell.length_c   1.000
_cell.angle_alpha   90.00
_cell.angle_beta   90.00
_cell.angle_gamma   90.00
#
_symmetry.space_group_name_H-M   'P 1'
#
loop_
_entity.id
_entity.type
_entity.pdbx_description
1 polymer ?
#
loop_
_entity_poly.entity_id
_entity_poly.type
_entity_poly.pdbx_seq_one_letter_code
_entity_poly.pdbx_strand_id
1 'polypeptide(L)'
;MLSECNLPGLRWHWENVGSINGLHRSCPEAQLPPPPLASSPFPMRPPPAPSPSPLFSPVIALRGNTDNPASGVCIASPTATTTADGAAIAAQCCTASGECKRMTNGRSSTCIAGVYGQSSFVPMTFTQAEEACTLRGLVLCDKSCAGKGCTYNQGFVWTGLSCASAPPPASSPT
;
A
#
# COMPACT_ATOMS: atom_id res chain seq x y z
N MET A 1 -0.05 29.31 6.95
CA MET A 1 -1.22 28.54 6.47
C MET A 1 -0.72 27.41 5.58
N LEU A 2 -0.01 26.43 6.15
CA LEU A 2 0.27 25.19 5.43
C LEU A 2 -0.87 24.27 5.80
N SER A 3 -1.88 24.20 4.94
CA SER A 3 -2.98 23.28 5.09
C SER A 3 -2.40 21.89 5.29
N GLU A 4 -2.67 21.29 6.45
CA GLU A 4 -2.34 19.91 6.79
C GLU A 4 -3.01 18.89 5.84
N CYS A 5 -3.75 19.37 4.82
CA CYS A 5 -4.15 18.63 3.63
C CYS A 5 -3.00 18.23 2.69
N ASN A 6 -1.76 18.67 2.93
CA ASN A 6 -0.59 18.35 2.11
C ASN A 6 0.37 17.37 2.81
N LEU A 7 -0.17 16.44 3.59
CA LEU A 7 0.60 15.30 4.05
C LEU A 7 0.82 14.34 2.86
N PRO A 8 2.07 14.06 2.46
CA PRO A 8 2.36 13.12 1.38
C PRO A 8 1.84 11.73 1.76
N GLY A 9 0.87 11.23 1.00
CA GLY A 9 0.21 9.93 1.22
C GLY A 9 -1.31 9.99 1.14
N LEU A 10 -1.94 11.06 1.63
CA LEU A 10 -3.41 11.19 1.70
C LEU A 10 -4.05 11.75 0.42
N ARG A 11 -3.26 12.37 -0.46
CA ARG A 11 -3.75 12.91 -1.76
C ARG A 11 -4.30 11.82 -2.66
N TRP A 12 -3.62 10.67 -2.72
CA TRP A 12 -4.06 9.53 -3.52
C TRP A 12 -5.43 9.01 -3.06
N HIS A 13 -5.64 8.91 -1.75
CA HIS A 13 -6.87 8.42 -1.13
C HIS A 13 -8.07 9.30 -1.50
N TRP A 14 -7.90 10.63 -1.50
CA TRP A 14 -8.96 11.57 -1.85
C TRP A 14 -9.30 11.57 -3.35
N GLU A 15 -8.29 11.53 -4.23
CA GLU A 15 -8.50 11.58 -5.68
C GLU A 15 -9.13 10.29 -6.25
N ASN A 16 -9.01 9.15 -5.56
CA ASN A 16 -9.44 7.85 -6.08
C ASN A 16 -10.56 7.14 -5.29
N VAL A 17 -10.88 7.58 -4.06
CA VAL A 17 -11.90 6.95 -3.19
C VAL A 17 -12.99 7.92 -2.73
N GLY A 18 -12.77 9.23 -2.81
CA GLY A 18 -13.75 10.24 -2.38
C GLY A 18 -14.97 10.32 -3.32
N SER A 19 -16.18 10.31 -2.74
CA SER A 19 -17.41 10.60 -3.49
C SER A 19 -17.65 12.12 -3.52
N ILE A 20 -17.70 12.71 -4.72
CA ILE A 20 -18.00 14.12 -4.94
C ILE A 20 -19.48 14.42 -4.68
N ASN A 21 -19.83 14.76 -3.45
CA ASN A 21 -21.10 15.43 -3.17
C ASN A 21 -20.88 16.94 -3.07
N GLY A 22 -21.24 17.65 -4.15
CA GLY A 22 -21.53 19.09 -4.14
C GLY A 22 -20.40 20.03 -3.70
N LEU A 23 -19.77 20.71 -4.66
CA LEU A 23 -18.94 21.94 -4.65
C LEU A 23 -18.20 22.49 -3.40
N HIS A 24 -18.13 21.83 -2.24
CA HIS A 24 -17.42 22.36 -1.07
C HIS A 24 -16.65 21.27 -0.31
N ARG A 25 -15.33 21.47 -0.25
CA ARG A 25 -14.37 20.62 0.46
C ARG A 25 -14.49 20.93 1.94
N SER A 26 -15.30 20.20 2.69
CA SER A 26 -15.43 20.40 4.14
C SER A 26 -15.18 19.10 4.89
N CYS A 27 -14.11 19.10 5.69
CA CYS A 27 -13.78 18.06 6.66
C CYS A 27 -14.69 18.20 7.89
N PRO A 28 -15.09 17.10 8.56
CA PRO A 28 -15.59 17.18 9.93
C PRO A 28 -14.44 17.63 10.83
N GLU A 29 -14.44 18.91 11.15
CA GLU A 29 -13.45 19.57 11.99
C GLU A 29 -13.54 19.05 13.43
N ALA A 30 -12.49 18.37 13.90
CA ALA A 30 -12.32 18.13 15.33
C ALA A 30 -11.91 19.45 15.98
N GLN A 31 -12.87 20.18 16.55
CA GLN A 31 -12.63 21.45 17.24
C GLN A 31 -11.74 21.23 18.46
N LEU A 32 -10.47 21.62 18.38
CA LEU A 32 -9.61 21.80 19.55
C LEU A 32 -9.63 23.28 19.99
N PRO A 33 -9.64 23.58 21.31
CA PRO A 33 -9.72 24.94 21.83
C PRO A 33 -8.46 25.76 21.49
N PRO A 34 -8.56 27.10 21.41
CA PRO A 34 -7.45 27.95 20.99
C PRO A 34 -6.30 27.92 22.01
N PRO A 35 -5.02 27.90 21.56
CA PRO A 35 -3.88 27.99 22.46
C PRO A 35 -3.65 29.43 22.95
N PRO A 36 -3.13 29.64 24.17
CA PRO A 36 -2.82 30.98 24.66
C PRO A 36 -1.59 31.57 23.96
N LEU A 37 -1.67 32.86 23.62
CA LEU A 37 -0.59 33.65 23.04
C LEU A 37 0.50 33.92 24.09
N ALA A 38 1.69 33.33 23.92
CA ALA A 38 2.87 33.70 24.70
C ALA A 38 4.03 34.06 23.76
N SER A 39 4.33 35.36 23.72
CA SER A 39 5.55 35.92 23.15
C SER A 39 6.78 35.39 23.90
N SER A 40 7.78 34.86 23.19
CA SER A 40 9.13 34.68 23.75
C SER A 40 10.20 34.72 22.66
N PRO A 41 11.27 35.50 22.84
CA PRO A 41 12.46 35.48 21.99
C PRO A 41 13.40 34.36 22.46
N PHE A 42 13.24 33.15 21.94
CA PHE A 42 14.21 32.07 22.20
C PHE A 42 15.30 32.04 21.11
N PRO A 43 16.58 31.87 21.48
CA PRO A 43 17.66 31.64 20.52
C PRO A 43 17.41 30.33 19.76
N MET A 44 17.63 30.36 18.44
CA MET A 44 17.37 29.23 17.54
C MET A 44 18.07 27.96 18.04
N ARG A 45 17.29 26.92 18.35
CA ARG A 45 17.81 25.59 18.62
C ARG A 45 18.23 24.96 17.29
N PRO A 46 19.38 24.25 17.20
CA PRO A 46 19.76 23.51 16.00
C PRO A 46 18.64 22.56 15.58
N PRO A 47 18.45 22.30 14.27
CA PRO A 47 17.45 21.36 13.80
C PRO A 47 17.65 19.99 14.47
N PRO A 48 16.57 19.29 14.86
CA PRO A 48 16.68 17.93 15.37
C PRO A 48 17.37 17.07 14.30
N ALA A 49 18.33 16.24 14.72
CA ALA A 49 18.97 15.25 13.86
C ALA A 49 17.89 14.41 13.15
N PRO A 50 18.11 13.95 11.91
CA PRO A 50 17.15 13.09 11.24
C PRO A 50 16.90 11.86 12.13
N SER A 51 15.66 11.68 12.59
CA SER A 51 15.24 10.44 13.24
C SER A 51 15.58 9.28 12.33
N PRO A 52 16.11 8.15 12.84
CA PRO A 52 16.24 6.95 12.02
C PRO A 52 14.84 6.59 11.52
N SER A 53 14.65 6.65 10.20
CA SER A 53 13.41 6.19 9.56
C SER A 53 13.07 4.80 10.11
N PRO A 54 11.80 4.49 10.42
CA PRO A 54 11.42 3.15 10.83
C PRO A 54 11.95 2.17 9.78
N LEU A 55 12.70 1.17 10.22
CA LEU A 55 13.25 0.14 9.34
C LEU A 55 12.04 -0.59 8.73
N PHE A 56 11.72 -0.30 7.47
CA PHE A 56 10.72 -1.05 6.74
C PHE A 56 11.18 -2.49 6.64
N SER A 57 10.36 -3.41 7.12
CA SER A 57 10.66 -4.84 6.98
C SER A 57 10.41 -5.25 5.52
N PRO A 58 11.40 -5.81 4.82
CA PRO A 58 11.22 -6.20 3.44
C PRO A 58 10.16 -7.29 3.32
N VAL A 59 9.29 -7.15 2.33
CA VAL A 59 8.14 -8.02 2.09
C VAL A 59 8.21 -8.61 0.68
N ILE A 60 7.59 -9.77 0.50
CA ILE A 60 7.57 -10.46 -0.78
C ILE A 60 6.38 -9.95 -1.61
N ALA A 61 6.68 -9.44 -2.81
CA ALA A 61 5.70 -9.34 -3.88
C ALA A 61 5.67 -10.68 -4.61
N LEU A 62 4.61 -11.47 -4.46
CA LEU A 62 4.48 -12.75 -5.15
C LEU A 62 4.05 -12.56 -6.60
N ARG A 63 4.44 -13.48 -7.48
CA ARG A 63 3.79 -13.57 -8.80
C ARG A 63 2.34 -14.00 -8.58
N GLY A 64 1.39 -13.29 -9.19
CA GLY A 64 -0.04 -13.50 -8.95
C GLY A 64 -0.62 -14.84 -9.44
N ASN A 65 0.18 -15.75 -10.00
CA ASN A 65 -0.27 -17.06 -10.49
C ASN A 65 0.29 -18.24 -9.68
N THR A 66 1.12 -18.00 -8.67
CA THR A 66 1.74 -19.07 -7.87
C THR A 66 1.95 -18.62 -6.43
N ASP A 67 1.67 -19.52 -5.49
CA ASP A 67 1.89 -19.29 -4.06
C ASP A 67 3.33 -19.59 -3.63
N ASN A 68 4.22 -19.92 -4.57
CA ASN A 68 5.62 -20.21 -4.29
C ASN A 68 6.40 -18.91 -3.98
N PRO A 69 6.90 -18.71 -2.75
CA PRO A 69 7.67 -17.51 -2.39
C PRO A 69 8.98 -17.37 -3.16
N ALA A 70 9.56 -18.48 -3.63
CA ALA A 70 10.76 -18.43 -4.49
C ALA A 70 10.50 -17.81 -5.87
N SER A 71 9.24 -17.70 -6.30
CA SER A 71 8.84 -17.03 -7.53
C SER A 71 8.46 -15.56 -7.31
N GLY A 72 8.54 -15.06 -6.08
CA GLY A 72 8.31 -13.66 -5.72
C GLY A 72 9.59 -12.83 -5.74
N VAL A 73 9.43 -11.52 -5.60
CA VAL A 73 10.52 -10.55 -5.49
C VAL A 73 10.47 -9.88 -4.13
N CYS A 74 11.63 -9.78 -3.49
CA CYS A 74 11.76 -9.09 -2.22
C CYS A 74 11.84 -7.58 -2.42
N ILE A 75 10.89 -6.86 -1.84
CA ILE A 75 10.84 -5.40 -1.90
C ILE A 75 11.24 -4.84 -0.54
N ALA A 76 12.39 -4.18 -0.50
CA ALA A 76 12.92 -3.53 0.70
C ALA A 76 12.58 -2.03 0.79
N SER A 77 11.93 -1.48 -0.24
CA SER A 77 11.60 -0.05 -0.31
C SER A 77 10.12 0.17 0.03
N PRO A 78 9.78 0.94 1.08
CA PRO A 78 8.39 1.19 1.48
C PRO A 78 7.61 2.03 0.45
N THR A 79 8.32 2.76 -0.41
CA THR A 79 7.75 3.62 -1.46
C THR A 79 7.68 2.94 -2.82
N ALA A 80 8.12 1.69 -2.94
CA ALA A 80 8.07 0.98 -4.21
C ALA A 80 6.63 0.60 -4.56
N THR A 81 6.27 0.80 -5.82
CA THR A 81 4.99 0.39 -6.40
C THR A 81 5.15 -0.62 -7.54
N THR A 82 6.41 -0.92 -7.89
CA THR A 82 6.85 -1.86 -8.94
C THR A 82 7.98 -2.72 -8.41
N THR A 83 8.23 -3.87 -9.03
CA THR A 83 9.45 -4.65 -8.83
C THR A 83 10.68 -3.94 -9.41
N ALA A 84 11.87 -4.45 -9.12
CA ALA A 84 13.12 -3.93 -9.69
C ALA A 84 13.13 -3.96 -11.23
N ASP A 85 12.46 -4.95 -11.84
CA ASP A 85 12.29 -5.07 -13.30
C ASP A 85 11.20 -4.15 -13.87
N GLY A 86 10.58 -3.30 -13.05
CA GLY A 86 9.53 -2.38 -13.46
C GLY A 86 8.13 -3.01 -13.57
N ALA A 87 7.95 -4.26 -13.13
CA ALA A 87 6.64 -4.89 -13.13
C ALA A 87 5.76 -4.32 -12.01
N ALA A 88 4.54 -3.92 -12.34
CA ALA A 88 3.67 -3.26 -11.38
C ALA A 88 3.13 -4.24 -10.32
N ILE A 89 2.96 -3.76 -9.09
CA ILE A 89 2.52 -4.59 -7.96
C ILE A 89 1.09 -4.22 -7.59
N ALA A 90 0.20 -5.20 -7.65
CA ALA A 90 -1.21 -5.06 -7.33
C ALA A 90 -1.49 -5.34 -5.84
N ALA A 91 -2.46 -4.64 -5.27
CA ALA A 91 -3.00 -4.98 -3.95
C ALA A 91 -3.96 -6.16 -4.06
N GLN A 92 -3.80 -7.15 -3.19
CA GLN A 92 -4.74 -8.24 -3.01
C GLN A 92 -5.02 -8.45 -1.54
N CYS A 93 -6.25 -8.81 -1.23
CA CYS A 93 -6.70 -8.91 0.15
C CYS A 93 -7.33 -10.26 0.42
N CYS A 94 -7.30 -10.67 1.68
CA CYS A 94 -7.86 -11.89 2.19
C CYS A 94 -8.81 -11.56 3.34
N THR A 95 -9.84 -12.39 3.55
CA THR A 95 -10.59 -12.36 4.81
C THR A 95 -9.68 -12.85 5.95
N ALA A 96 -10.08 -12.61 7.20
CA ALA A 96 -9.39 -13.17 8.36
C ALA A 96 -9.30 -14.72 8.32
N SER A 97 -10.28 -15.37 7.67
CA SER A 97 -10.28 -16.82 7.44
C SER A 97 -9.38 -17.25 6.27
N GLY A 98 -8.71 -16.31 5.59
CA GLY A 98 -7.83 -16.57 4.47
C GLY A 98 -8.54 -16.68 3.11
N GLU A 99 -9.81 -16.28 2.99
CA GLU A 99 -10.49 -16.31 1.69
C GLU A 99 -10.02 -15.17 0.79
N CYS A 100 -9.59 -15.50 -0.42
CA CYS A 100 -9.06 -14.54 -1.39
C CYS A 100 -10.11 -13.57 -1.93
N LYS A 101 -9.82 -12.28 -1.80
CA LYS A 101 -10.59 -11.16 -2.34
C LYS A 101 -9.68 -10.24 -3.17
N ARG A 102 -9.67 -10.46 -4.49
CA ARG A 102 -9.10 -9.49 -5.45
C ARG A 102 -10.11 -8.43 -5.88
N MET A 103 -11.39 -8.69 -5.65
CA MET A 103 -12.53 -7.85 -6.00
C MET A 103 -13.34 -7.57 -4.75
N THR A 104 -13.88 -6.36 -4.67
CA THR A 104 -14.69 -5.94 -3.52
C THR A 104 -16.10 -6.53 -3.57
N ASN A 105 -16.71 -6.67 -4.76
CA ASN A 105 -18.07 -7.17 -4.96
C ASN A 105 -18.17 -8.31 -6.00
N GLY A 106 -17.08 -9.06 -6.22
CA GLY A 106 -17.06 -10.19 -7.17
C GLY A 106 -17.22 -9.80 -8.64
N ARG A 107 -17.16 -8.50 -8.97
CA ARG A 107 -17.15 -7.99 -10.35
C ARG A 107 -15.76 -7.52 -10.74
N SER A 108 -15.37 -7.79 -11.99
CA SER A 108 -14.05 -7.43 -12.55
C SER A 108 -13.77 -5.92 -12.57
N SER A 109 -14.78 -5.06 -12.48
CA SER A 109 -14.62 -3.59 -12.36
C SER A 109 -14.34 -3.12 -10.93
N THR A 110 -14.43 -4.01 -9.93
CA THR A 110 -14.26 -3.70 -8.50
C THR A 110 -12.94 -4.24 -7.93
N CYS A 111 -11.97 -4.45 -8.80
CA CYS A 111 -10.62 -4.89 -8.45
C CYS A 111 -9.95 -3.85 -7.54
N ILE A 112 -9.27 -4.33 -6.50
CA ILE A 112 -8.76 -3.48 -5.42
C ILE A 112 -7.75 -2.45 -5.93
N ALA A 113 -6.87 -2.87 -6.85
CA ALA A 113 -5.93 -2.01 -7.57
C ALA A 113 -6.32 -1.77 -9.04
N GLY A 114 -7.59 -1.97 -9.42
CA GLY A 114 -8.02 -1.96 -10.83
C GLY A 114 -7.61 -3.22 -11.60
N VAL A 115 -7.86 -3.25 -12.92
CA VAL A 115 -7.58 -4.42 -13.77
C VAL A 115 -6.15 -4.33 -14.30
N TYR A 116 -5.30 -5.31 -13.99
CA TYR A 116 -3.88 -5.27 -14.38
C TYR A 116 -3.69 -5.20 -15.90
N GLY A 117 -2.81 -4.30 -16.33
CA GLY A 117 -2.55 -4.01 -17.75
C GLY A 117 -3.58 -3.09 -18.41
N GLN A 118 -4.56 -2.56 -17.67
CA GLN A 118 -5.46 -1.53 -18.17
C GLN A 118 -5.19 -0.18 -17.51
N SER A 119 -5.74 0.89 -18.09
CA SER A 119 -5.66 2.26 -17.57
C SER A 119 -6.36 2.47 -16.22
N SER A 120 -7.21 1.52 -15.79
CA SER A 120 -7.78 1.51 -14.44
C SER A 120 -6.82 0.96 -13.38
N PHE A 121 -5.69 0.36 -13.80
CA PHE A 121 -4.73 -0.21 -12.87
C PHE A 121 -3.94 0.90 -12.16
N VAL A 122 -3.90 0.80 -10.83
CA VAL A 122 -3.16 1.73 -10.00
C VAL A 122 -2.12 0.96 -9.19
N PRO A 123 -0.83 1.08 -9.52
CA PRO A 123 0.22 0.46 -8.73
C PRO A 123 0.26 1.11 -7.34
N MET A 124 0.38 0.28 -6.30
CA MET A 124 0.31 0.72 -4.90
C MET A 124 1.59 0.40 -4.16
N THR A 125 1.94 1.18 -3.16
CA THR A 125 2.96 0.79 -2.17
C THR A 125 2.43 -0.29 -1.25
N PHE A 126 3.31 -0.92 -0.47
CA PHE A 126 2.91 -1.91 0.52
C PHE A 126 1.88 -1.34 1.51
N THR A 127 2.14 -0.16 2.06
CA THR A 127 1.22 0.50 3.01
C THR A 127 -0.11 0.85 2.35
N GLN A 128 -0.11 1.35 1.11
CA GLN A 128 -1.35 1.61 0.38
C GLN A 128 -2.17 0.34 0.14
N ALA A 129 -1.50 -0.79 -0.15
CA ALA A 129 -2.16 -2.07 -0.30
C ALA A 129 -2.77 -2.56 1.02
N GLU A 130 -2.05 -2.43 2.13
CA GLU A 130 -2.53 -2.78 3.47
C GLU A 130 -3.73 -1.94 3.88
N GLU A 131 -3.66 -0.62 3.69
CA GLU A 131 -4.77 0.30 3.95
C GLU A 131 -5.98 -0.03 3.06
N ALA A 132 -5.75 -0.32 1.77
CA ALA A 132 -6.82 -0.71 0.86
C ALA A 132 -7.54 -1.98 1.32
N CYS A 133 -6.83 -2.94 1.89
CA CYS A 133 -7.42 -4.12 2.52
C CYS A 133 -8.17 -3.76 3.81
N THR A 134 -7.52 -3.02 4.71
CA THR A 134 -8.05 -2.69 6.04
C THR A 134 -9.34 -1.88 5.97
N LEU A 135 -9.42 -0.91 5.04
CA LEU A 135 -10.63 -0.11 4.79
C LEU A 135 -11.84 -0.96 4.37
N ARG A 136 -11.60 -2.17 3.88
CA ARG A 136 -12.62 -3.13 3.45
C ARG A 136 -12.87 -4.22 4.51
N GLY A 137 -12.26 -4.12 5.68
CA GLY A 137 -12.30 -5.16 6.72
C GLY A 137 -11.54 -6.42 6.32
N LEU A 138 -10.56 -6.30 5.43
CA LEU A 138 -9.72 -7.39 4.93
C LEU A 138 -8.27 -7.17 5.36
N VAL A 139 -7.45 -8.22 5.20
CA VAL A 139 -6.01 -8.19 5.47
C VAL A 139 -5.23 -8.49 4.19
N LEU A 140 -3.94 -8.18 4.16
CA LEU A 140 -3.06 -8.64 3.08
C LEU A 140 -2.99 -10.17 3.06
N CYS A 141 -2.98 -10.76 1.87
CA CYS A 141 -2.88 -12.22 1.74
C CYS A 141 -1.44 -12.70 1.91
N ASP A 142 -1.25 -13.85 2.54
CA ASP A 142 0.03 -14.58 2.55
C ASP A 142 0.23 -15.53 1.35
N LYS A 143 -0.53 -15.32 0.26
CA LYS A 143 -0.60 -16.20 -0.91
C LYS A 143 -1.07 -15.42 -2.14
N SER A 144 -0.77 -15.86 -3.34
CA SER A 144 -1.04 -15.15 -4.60
C SER A 144 -2.49 -15.06 -5.01
N CYS A 145 -3.39 -15.87 -4.43
CA CYS A 145 -4.81 -15.90 -4.80
C CYS A 145 -5.06 -16.15 -6.30
N ALA A 146 -4.24 -17.01 -6.91
CA ALA A 146 -4.28 -17.33 -8.33
C ALA A 146 -5.70 -17.70 -8.80
N GLY A 147 -6.07 -17.20 -9.99
CA GLY A 147 -7.34 -17.53 -10.63
C GLY A 147 -8.57 -16.76 -10.12
N LYS A 148 -8.39 -15.83 -9.18
CA LYS A 148 -9.49 -15.00 -8.64
C LYS A 148 -9.85 -13.76 -9.48
N GLY A 149 -9.35 -13.68 -10.73
CA GLY A 149 -9.64 -12.60 -11.67
C GLY A 149 -8.72 -11.37 -11.55
N CYS A 150 -9.17 -10.22 -12.07
CA CYS A 150 -8.46 -8.93 -12.13
C CYS A 150 -7.15 -8.91 -12.94
N THR A 151 -6.89 -9.96 -13.72
CA THR A 151 -5.65 -10.18 -14.48
C THR A 151 -4.36 -10.15 -13.65
N TYR A 152 -4.43 -10.19 -12.31
CA TYR A 152 -3.27 -10.16 -11.41
C TYR A 152 -2.34 -11.36 -11.58
N ASN A 153 -2.83 -12.45 -12.17
CA ASN A 153 -2.00 -13.60 -12.55
C ASN A 153 -0.83 -13.23 -13.48
N GLN A 154 -0.91 -12.12 -14.21
CA GLN A 154 0.11 -11.64 -15.14
C GLN A 154 1.15 -10.70 -14.51
N GLY A 155 0.96 -10.34 -13.24
CA GLY A 155 1.79 -9.38 -12.54
C GLY A 155 2.25 -9.87 -11.18
N PHE A 156 2.66 -8.91 -10.35
CA PHE A 156 3.00 -9.15 -8.96
C PHE A 156 1.88 -8.67 -8.05
N VAL A 157 1.79 -9.29 -6.88
CA VAL A 157 0.80 -8.97 -5.86
C VAL A 157 1.50 -8.79 -4.52
N TRP A 158 1.09 -7.78 -3.76
CA TRP A 158 1.56 -7.61 -2.40
C TRP A 158 1.10 -8.76 -1.52
N THR A 159 1.99 -9.20 -0.62
CA THR A 159 1.66 -10.21 0.38
C THR A 159 2.13 -9.80 1.76
N GLY A 160 1.52 -10.39 2.79
CA GLY A 160 1.99 -10.27 4.18
C GLY A 160 3.26 -11.07 4.47
N LEU A 161 3.81 -11.77 3.48
CA LEU A 161 5.01 -12.59 3.65
C LEU A 161 6.24 -11.72 3.80
N SER A 162 6.97 -11.93 4.89
CA SER A 162 8.29 -11.34 5.07
C SER A 162 9.31 -11.95 4.11
N CYS A 163 10.29 -11.16 3.69
CA CYS A 163 11.39 -11.66 2.85
C CYS A 163 12.26 -12.74 3.51
N ALA A 164 12.29 -12.78 4.85
CA ALA A 164 12.95 -13.86 5.58
C ALA A 164 12.27 -15.23 5.37
N SER A 165 11.03 -15.24 4.89
CA SER A 165 10.27 -16.46 4.57
C SER A 165 10.54 -17.00 3.18
N ALA A 166 11.24 -16.26 2.31
CA ALA A 166 11.72 -16.81 1.05
C ALA A 166 12.91 -17.75 1.33
N PRO A 167 12.96 -18.97 0.75
CA PRO A 167 14.18 -19.76 0.81
C PRO A 167 15.34 -18.94 0.23
N PRO A 168 16.56 -19.03 0.79
CA PRO A 168 17.71 -18.35 0.21
C PRO A 168 17.83 -18.74 -1.28
N PRO A 169 18.19 -17.82 -2.18
CA PRO A 169 18.46 -18.19 -3.56
C PRO A 169 19.47 -19.33 -3.53
N ALA A 170 19.14 -20.46 -4.16
CA ALA A 170 20.02 -21.62 -4.18
C ALA A 170 21.38 -21.18 -4.72
N SER A 171 22.39 -21.12 -3.86
CA SER A 171 23.78 -20.97 -4.26
C SER A 171 24.09 -22.09 -5.24
N SER A 172 24.41 -21.72 -6.49
CA SER A 172 24.81 -22.65 -7.54
C SER A 172 25.90 -23.61 -7.02
N PRO A 173 25.80 -24.93 -7.21
CA PRO A 173 26.93 -25.82 -6.96
C PRO A 173 28.01 -25.58 -8.02
N THR A 174 29.22 -25.27 -7.56
CA THR A 174 30.45 -25.17 -8.36
C THR A 174 30.92 -26.55 -8.82
#